data_AF-A0A1Z9B976-F1
#
_entry.id   AF-A0A1Z9B976-F1
#
_cell.length_a   1.000
_cell.length_b   1.000
_cell.length_c   1.000
_cell.angle_alpha   90.00
_cell.angle_beta   90.00
_cell.angle_gamma   90.00
#
_symmetry.space_group_name_H-M   'P 1'
#
loop_
_entity.id
_entity.type
_entity.pdbx_description
1 polymer ?
#
loop_
_entity_poly.entity_id
_entity_poly.type
_entity_poly.pdbx_seq_one_letter_code
_entity_poly.pdbx_strand_id
1 'polypeptide(L)'
;DLSPQIEAMLKQAGQEVPERKPILEVNAEHPVIKRLRSIFEANGTDPRIADSAGLLYAQAVLSEGGQLADPRAFNEKVAELLEKALD
;
A
#
# COMPACT_ATOMS: atom_id res chain seq x y z
N ASP A 1 1.24 17.15 -9.36
CA ASP A 1 1.86 16.43 -8.24
C ASP A 1 3.37 16.40 -8.39
N LEU A 2 4.11 16.61 -7.31
CA LEU A 2 5.49 16.11 -7.19
C LEU A 2 5.45 14.57 -7.17
N SER A 3 6.50 13.87 -7.57
CA SER A 3 6.56 12.42 -7.36
C SER A 3 7.10 12.08 -5.96
N PRO A 4 6.85 10.89 -5.41
CA PRO A 4 7.45 10.46 -4.13
C PRO A 4 8.98 10.55 -4.13
N GLN A 5 9.63 10.27 -5.28
CA GLN A 5 11.08 10.39 -5.39
C GLN A 5 11.55 11.85 -5.28
N ILE A 6 10.86 12.79 -5.92
CA ILE A 6 11.22 14.21 -5.85
C ILE A 6 11.01 14.75 -4.44
N GLU A 7 9.93 14.35 -3.75
CA GLU A 7 9.77 14.69 -2.33
C GLU A 7 10.93 14.22 -1.48
N ALA A 8 11.36 12.96 -1.66
CA ALA A 8 12.46 12.39 -0.89
C ALA A 8 13.76 13.17 -1.13
N MET A 9 14.04 13.55 -2.38
CA MET A 9 15.20 14.39 -2.72
C MET A 9 15.12 15.77 -2.05
N LEU A 10 13.96 16.43 -2.07
CA LEU A 10 13.78 17.74 -1.44
C LEU A 10 13.93 17.68 0.08
N LYS A 11 13.36 16.65 0.73
CA LYS A 11 13.54 16.41 2.18
C LYS A 11 15.00 16.18 2.53
N GLN A 12 15.74 15.42 1.73
CA GLN A 12 17.19 15.20 1.91
C GLN A 12 18.00 16.48 1.72
N ALA A 13 17.56 17.39 0.83
CA ALA A 13 18.16 18.70 0.64
C ALA A 13 17.80 19.72 1.74
N GLY A 14 17.05 19.31 2.77
CA GLY A 14 16.62 20.18 3.88
C GLY A 14 15.50 21.16 3.51
N GLN A 15 14.82 20.96 2.38
CA GLN A 15 13.66 21.75 2.01
C GLN A 15 12.43 21.26 2.78
N GLU A 16 11.62 22.20 3.27
CA GLU A 16 10.30 21.88 3.79
C GLU A 16 9.38 21.44 2.64
N VAL A 17 8.97 20.18 2.67
CA VAL A 17 8.01 19.63 1.73
C VAL A 17 6.69 19.47 2.48
N PRO A 18 5.59 20.10 2.04
CA PRO A 18 4.29 19.94 2.67
C PRO A 18 3.87 18.47 2.71
N GLU A 19 3.37 18.00 3.84
CA GLU A 19 2.76 16.67 3.90
C GLU A 19 1.49 16.64 3.03
N ARG A 20 1.44 15.68 2.12
CA ARG A 20 0.26 15.41 1.30
C ARG A 20 -0.11 13.95 1.40
N LYS A 21 -1.42 13.68 1.41
CA LYS A 21 -1.94 12.32 1.33
C LYS A 21 -1.95 11.90 -0.15
N PRO A 22 -1.24 10.83 -0.54
CA PRO A 22 -1.26 10.36 -1.91
C PRO A 22 -2.64 9.77 -2.27
N ILE A 23 -2.96 9.78 -3.55
CA ILE A 23 -4.14 9.10 -4.11
C ILE A 23 -3.69 7.69 -4.49
N LEU A 24 -4.35 6.67 -3.93
CA LEU A 24 -4.13 5.27 -4.34
C LEU A 24 -5.04 4.95 -5.53
N GLU A 25 -4.46 4.93 -6.72
CA GLU A 25 -5.16 4.50 -7.93
C GLU A 25 -5.19 2.98 -8.05
N VAL A 26 -6.35 2.42 -8.40
CA VAL A 26 -6.53 0.97 -8.54
C VAL A 26 -7.09 0.60 -9.91
N ASN A 27 -6.62 -0.52 -10.45
CA ASN A 27 -7.20 -1.11 -11.65
C ASN A 27 -8.39 -2.00 -11.26
N ALA A 28 -9.61 -1.53 -11.55
CA ALA A 28 -10.85 -2.26 -11.26
C ALA A 28 -10.94 -3.64 -11.92
N GLU A 29 -10.23 -3.84 -13.04
CA GLU A 29 -10.22 -5.11 -13.76
C GLU A 29 -9.27 -6.15 -13.17
N HIS A 30 -8.35 -5.73 -12.28
CA HIS A 30 -7.37 -6.61 -11.68
C HIS A 30 -8.03 -7.67 -10.77
N PRO A 31 -7.63 -8.96 -10.85
CA PRO A 31 -8.25 -10.04 -10.07
C PRO A 31 -8.30 -9.79 -8.56
N VAL A 32 -7.26 -9.20 -7.98
CA VAL A 32 -7.21 -8.86 -6.55
C VAL A 32 -8.30 -7.86 -6.16
N ILE A 33 -8.53 -6.83 -6.98
CA ILE A 33 -9.54 -5.79 -6.71
C ILE A 33 -10.95 -6.40 -6.82
N LYS A 34 -11.18 -7.23 -7.83
CA LYS A 34 -12.46 -7.96 -7.98
C LYS A 34 -12.74 -8.85 -6.76
N ARG A 35 -11.73 -9.58 -6.26
CA ARG A 35 -11.87 -10.44 -5.08
C ARG A 35 -12.12 -9.64 -3.80
N LEU A 36 -11.42 -8.51 -3.61
CA LEU A 36 -11.65 -7.61 -2.49
C LEU A 36 -13.07 -7.05 -2.49
N ARG A 37 -13.60 -6.67 -3.66
CA ARG A 37 -15.00 -6.24 -3.80
C ARG A 37 -15.95 -7.33 -3.32
N SER A 38 -15.78 -8.57 -3.77
CA SER A 38 -16.64 -9.68 -3.34
C SER A 38 -16.55 -9.97 -1.83
N ILE A 39 -15.36 -9.83 -1.23
CA ILE A 39 -15.20 -9.97 0.23
C ILE A 39 -15.94 -8.84 0.95
N PHE A 40 -15.78 -7.59 0.49
CA PHE A 40 -16.46 -6.43 1.07
C PHE A 40 -17.98 -6.52 0.97
N GLU A 41 -18.51 -6.96 -0.18
CA GLU A 41 -19.94 -7.18 -0.39
C GLU A 41 -20.51 -8.24 0.57
N ALA A 42 -19.73 -9.29 0.89
CA ALA A 42 -20.14 -10.33 1.83
C ALA A 42 -20.00 -9.90 3.30
N ASN A 43 -18.90 -9.21 3.63
CA ASN A 43 -18.62 -8.68 4.97
C ASN A 43 -17.70 -7.45 4.89
N GLY A 44 -18.28 -6.25 5.01
CA GLY A 44 -17.53 -5.00 4.91
C GLY A 44 -16.50 -4.75 6.01
N THR A 45 -16.52 -5.54 7.09
CA THR A 45 -15.54 -5.44 8.19
C THR A 45 -14.55 -6.61 8.21
N ASP A 46 -14.51 -7.41 7.15
CA ASP A 46 -13.56 -8.52 7.05
C ASP A 46 -12.10 -8.00 7.11
N PRO A 47 -11.26 -8.50 8.03
CA PRO A 47 -9.91 -7.99 8.25
C PRO A 47 -9.02 -8.12 7.00
N ARG A 48 -9.31 -9.07 6.10
CA ARG A 48 -8.56 -9.25 4.85
C ARG A 48 -8.63 -8.01 3.97
N ILE A 49 -9.67 -7.19 4.10
CA ILE A 49 -9.84 -5.96 3.33
C ILE A 49 -8.79 -4.93 3.75
N ALA A 50 -8.66 -4.68 5.05
CA ALA A 50 -7.70 -3.74 5.59
C ALA A 50 -6.25 -4.21 5.34
N ASP A 51 -5.97 -5.50 5.60
CA ASP A 51 -4.65 -6.07 5.36
C ASP A 51 -4.23 -5.95 3.88
N SER A 52 -5.13 -6.31 2.95
CA SER A 52 -4.84 -6.24 1.51
C SER A 52 -4.71 -4.80 1.01
N ALA A 53 -5.54 -3.87 1.51
CA ALA A 53 -5.44 -2.46 1.15
C ALA A 53 -4.09 -1.87 1.61
N GLY A 54 -3.62 -2.22 2.82
CA GLY A 54 -2.32 -1.80 3.31
C GLY A 54 -1.16 -2.33 2.45
N LEU A 55 -1.23 -3.59 2.02
CA LEU A 55 -0.22 -4.19 1.14
C LEU A 55 -0.21 -3.59 -0.27
N LEU A 56 -1.39 -3.38 -0.87
CA LEU A 56 -1.51 -2.72 -2.17
C LEU A 56 -0.96 -1.29 -2.12
N TYR A 57 -1.26 -0.55 -1.05
CA TYR A 57 -0.71 0.78 -0.83
C TYR A 57 0.81 0.75 -0.73
N ALA A 58 1.37 -0.15 0.09
CA ALA A 58 2.81 -0.28 0.24
C ALA A 58 3.50 -0.64 -1.08
N GLN A 59 2.91 -1.56 -1.87
CA GLN A 59 3.41 -1.90 -3.20
C GLN A 59 3.40 -0.71 -4.16
N ALA A 60 2.34 0.12 -4.14
CA ALA A 60 2.26 1.33 -4.96
C ALA A 60 3.37 2.32 -4.58
N VAL A 61 3.53 2.61 -3.28
CA VAL A 61 4.59 3.50 -2.78
C VAL A 61 5.98 3.02 -3.22
N LEU A 62 6.28 1.72 -3.07
CA LEU A 62 7.56 1.15 -3.47
C LEU A 62 7.77 1.20 -4.99
N SER A 63 6.73 0.95 -5.77
CA SER A 63 6.79 0.97 -7.24
C SER A 63 7.04 2.38 -7.79
N GLU A 64 6.56 3.40 -7.08
CA GLU A 64 6.87 4.81 -7.34
C GLU A 64 8.17 5.27 -6.66
N GLY A 65 9.05 4.35 -6.26
CA GLY A 65 10.35 4.68 -5.65
C GLY A 65 10.26 5.45 -4.32
N GLY A 66 9.08 5.46 -3.69
CA GLY A 66 8.85 6.01 -2.37
C GLY A 66 9.40 5.11 -1.27
N GLN A 67 9.44 5.64 -0.06
CA GLN A 67 9.82 4.91 1.14
C GLN A 67 8.58 4.66 2.01
N LEU A 68 8.48 3.44 2.55
CA LEU A 68 7.41 3.11 3.49
C LEU A 68 7.67 3.80 4.83
N ALA A 69 6.61 4.33 5.43
CA ALA A 69 6.66 4.90 6.78
C ALA A 69 7.00 3.83 7.84
N ASP A 70 6.50 2.60 7.65
CA ASP A 70 6.80 1.45 8.51
C ASP A 70 7.15 0.20 7.66
N PRO A 71 8.44 0.01 7.32
CA PRO A 71 8.89 -1.18 6.61
C PRO A 71 8.73 -2.47 7.41
N ARG A 72 8.74 -2.41 8.75
CA ARG A 72 8.61 -3.58 9.61
C ARG A 72 7.20 -4.15 9.50
N ALA A 73 6.19 -3.30 9.67
CA ALA A 73 4.78 -3.70 9.56
C ALA A 73 4.46 -4.33 8.19
N PHE A 74 5.04 -3.79 7.11
CA PHE A 74 4.91 -4.37 5.77
C PHE A 74 5.52 -5.79 5.69
N ASN A 75 6.75 -5.97 6.18
CA ASN A 75 7.42 -7.27 6.16
C ASN A 75 6.68 -8.31 7.01
N GLU A 76 6.17 -7.92 8.17
CA GLU A 76 5.35 -8.79 9.04
C GLU A 76 4.09 -9.26 8.29
N LYS A 77 3.38 -8.36 7.61
CA LYS A 77 2.18 -8.71 6.82
C LYS A 77 2.49 -9.62 5.62
N VAL A 78 3.62 -9.41 4.96
CA VAL A 78 4.07 -10.30 3.88
C VAL A 78 4.39 -11.69 4.44
N ALA A 79 5.08 -11.78 5.58
CA ALA A 79 5.39 -13.06 6.22
C ALA A 79 4.11 -13.81 6.64
N GLU A 80 3.15 -13.13 7.28
CA GLU A 80 1.84 -13.70 7.64
C GLU A 80 1.08 -14.26 6.42
N LEU A 81 1.16 -13.58 5.27
CA LEU A 81 0.52 -14.06 4.04
C LEU A 81 1.23 -15.28 3.45
N LEU A 82 2.56 -15.30 3.50
CA LEU A 82 3.34 -16.44 3.01
C LEU A 82 3.07 -17.68 3.87
N GLU A 83 3.01 -17.54 5.19
CA GLU A 83 2.67 -18.63 6.11
C GLU A 83 1.30 -19.23 5.76
N LYS A 84 0.26 -18.39 5.65
CA LYS A 84 -1.10 -18.82 5.25
C LYS A 84 -1.18 -19.46 3.87
N ALA A 85 -0.24 -19.19 2.98
CA ALA A 85 -0.22 -19.73 1.62
C ALA A 85 0.54 -21.07 1.54
N LEU A 86 1.35 -21.39 2.55
CA LEU A 86 2.13 -22.62 2.63
C LEU A 86 1.43 -23.73 3.44
N ASP A 87 0.43 -23.37 4.25
CA ASP A 87 -0.51 -24.28 4.92
C ASP A 87 -1.68 -24.71 3.98
#